data_AF-A0A832MRU8-F1
#
_entry.id   AF-A0A832MRU8-F1
#
_cell.length_a   1.000
_cell.length_b   1.000
_cell.length_c   1.000
_cell.angle_alpha   90.00
_cell.angle_beta   90.00
_cell.angle_gamma   90.00
#
_symmetry.space_group_name_H-M   'P 1'
#
loop_
_entity.id
_entity.type
_entity.pdbx_description
1 polymer ?
#
loop_
_entity_poly.entity_id
_entity_poly.type
_entity_poly.pdbx_seq_one_letter_code
_entity_poly.pdbx_strand_id
1 'polypeptide(L)'
;MLRSVAVFVLVSIAMAPLYLWAKSEEKAGYFIKYGVSKQKVIIISASTPYDSSIRARDAFLHWFVRSFEAVLTGRAPMVVEWKDSPEGKAGQKGYDFGMDEAERYLKLKEKPDNSIIIAPIPPL
;
A
#
# COMPACT_ATOMS: atom_id res chain seq x y z
N MET A 1 64.58 27.87 28.88
CA MET A 1 63.45 28.80 29.06
C MET A 1 62.35 28.43 28.06
N LEU A 2 61.09 28.30 28.51
CA LEU A 2 59.81 28.10 27.79
C LEU A 2 59.74 26.86 26.85
N ARG A 3 59.03 25.75 27.10
CA ARG A 3 57.59 25.49 27.35
C ARG A 3 56.62 26.20 26.37
N SER A 4 56.13 25.44 25.40
CA SER A 4 54.79 25.49 24.74
C SER A 4 54.54 24.10 24.14
N VAL A 5 53.74 23.19 24.72
CA VAL A 5 52.25 23.10 24.78
C VAL A 5 51.65 23.11 23.36
N ALA A 6 51.37 21.93 22.79
CA ALA A 6 50.04 21.29 22.60
C ALA A 6 49.16 22.06 21.58
N VAL A 7 48.45 21.45 20.63
CA VAL A 7 47.38 20.46 20.77
C VAL A 7 47.09 19.89 19.36
N PHE A 8 46.90 18.57 19.27
CA PHE A 8 46.30 17.89 18.12
C PHE A 8 44.82 18.31 17.98
N VAL A 9 44.41 18.80 16.82
CA VAL A 9 43.00 18.72 16.40
C VAL A 9 42.95 18.20 14.97
N LEU A 10 42.83 16.88 14.85
CA LEU A 10 42.32 16.19 13.68
C LEU A 10 40.80 16.43 13.66
N VAL A 11 40.32 17.38 12.86
CA VAL A 11 38.89 17.45 12.52
C VAL A 11 38.67 16.61 11.26
N SER A 12 38.33 15.35 11.49
CA SER A 12 37.74 14.45 10.52
C SER A 12 36.39 15.00 10.07
N ILE A 13 36.31 15.65 8.91
CA ILE A 13 35.02 15.89 8.25
C ILE A 13 34.71 14.64 7.42
N ALA A 14 34.16 13.62 8.09
CA ALA A 14 33.46 12.53 7.43
C ALA A 14 32.16 13.08 6.81
N MET A 15 32.29 13.74 5.65
CA MET A 15 31.17 14.26 4.86
C MET A 15 30.57 13.15 3.98
N ALA A 16 30.22 12.02 4.59
CA ALA A 16 29.45 10.96 3.93
C ALA A 16 28.78 10.10 5.01
N PRO A 17 27.56 10.46 5.44
CA PRO A 17 26.47 9.48 5.26
C PRO A 17 25.06 10.13 5.12
N LEU A 18 24.91 11.24 4.39
CA LEU A 18 23.56 11.79 4.12
C LEU A 18 23.14 11.72 2.65
N TYR A 19 24.07 11.44 1.73
CA TYR A 19 23.75 11.29 0.29
C TYR A 19 23.37 9.86 -0.13
N LEU A 20 23.45 8.89 0.79
CA LEU A 20 23.19 7.47 0.53
C LEU A 20 21.83 6.99 1.07
N TRP A 21 20.95 7.90 1.50
CA TRP A 21 19.58 7.54 1.87
C TRP A 21 18.55 7.91 0.80
N ALA A 22 18.88 8.83 -0.12
CA ALA A 22 18.02 9.23 -1.24
C ALA A 22 18.03 8.24 -2.44
N LYS A 23 18.68 7.08 -2.29
CA LYS A 23 18.84 6.09 -3.38
C LYS A 23 18.30 4.69 -3.01
N SER A 24 17.25 4.65 -2.18
CA SER A 24 16.50 3.43 -1.84
C SER A 24 15.01 3.55 -2.19
N GLU A 25 14.60 4.58 -2.93
CA GLU A 25 13.20 4.77 -3.38
C GLU A 25 12.93 4.28 -4.81
N GLU A 26 13.87 3.55 -5.44
CA GLU A 26 13.64 2.98 -6.77
C GLU A 26 13.05 1.56 -6.66
N LYS A 27 11.74 1.48 -6.90
CA LYS A 27 10.79 0.34 -6.82
C LYS A 27 10.04 0.14 -5.51
N ALA A 28 9.49 1.21 -4.94
CA ALA A 28 8.27 1.06 -4.16
C ALA A 28 7.15 0.57 -5.11
N GLY A 29 6.89 -0.74 -5.15
CA GLY A 29 5.81 -1.31 -5.95
C GLY A 29 4.44 -0.78 -5.49
N TYR A 30 3.41 -0.95 -6.32
CA TYR A 30 2.05 -0.57 -5.96
C TYR A 30 1.55 -1.40 -4.77
N PHE A 31 0.79 -0.77 -3.87
CA PHE A 31 0.31 -1.40 -2.64
C PHE A 31 -1.00 -0.78 -2.16
N ILE A 32 -1.73 -1.54 -1.35
CA ILE A 32 -2.80 -1.05 -0.50
C ILE A 32 -2.51 -1.40 0.96
N LYS A 33 -2.56 -0.39 1.82
CA LYS A 33 -2.48 -0.55 3.28
C LYS A 33 -3.88 -0.36 3.83
N TYR A 34 -4.42 -1.37 4.48
CA TYR A 34 -5.79 -1.36 4.99
C TYR A 34 -5.89 -2.01 6.38
N GLY A 35 -6.95 -1.68 7.10
CA GLY A 35 -7.36 -2.37 8.32
C GLY A 35 -8.75 -2.98 8.14
N VAL A 36 -9.03 -4.04 8.90
CA VAL A 36 -10.36 -4.67 8.95
C VAL A 36 -10.90 -4.57 10.37
N SER A 37 -12.12 -4.07 10.51
CA SER A 37 -12.82 -3.97 11.81
C SER A 37 -14.31 -4.21 11.62
N LYS A 38 -14.88 -5.18 12.36
CA LYS A 38 -16.31 -5.52 12.30
C LYS A 38 -16.83 -5.69 10.86
N GLN A 39 -16.08 -6.44 10.05
CA GLN A 39 -16.38 -6.70 8.63
C GLN A 39 -16.33 -5.46 7.71
N LYS A 40 -15.79 -4.34 8.18
CA LYS A 40 -15.54 -3.14 7.37
C LYS A 40 -14.06 -3.03 7.03
N VAL A 41 -13.79 -2.58 5.82
CA VAL A 41 -12.43 -2.35 5.33
C VAL A 41 -12.16 -0.84 5.34
N ILE A 42 -11.06 -0.46 5.98
CA ILE A 42 -10.61 0.93 6.05
C ILE A 42 -9.27 1.02 5.31
N ILE A 43 -9.24 1.75 4.20
CA ILE A 43 -8.00 2.05 3.49
C ILE A 43 -7.25 3.13 4.27
N ILE A 44 -6.01 2.85 4.64
CA ILE A 44 -5.11 3.75 5.38
C ILE A 44 -4.25 4.54 4.39
N SER A 45 -3.67 3.85 3.41
CA SER A 45 -2.93 4.45 2.31
C SER A 45 -2.87 3.50 1.12
N ALA A 46 -2.67 4.02 -0.08
CA ALA A 46 -2.47 3.21 -1.27
C ALA A 46 -1.56 3.96 -2.26
N SER A 47 -0.76 3.19 -3.00
CA SER A 47 -0.15 3.62 -4.25
C SER A 47 -0.61 2.63 -5.32
N THR A 48 -1.30 3.11 -6.34
CA THR A 48 -1.96 2.26 -7.33
C THR A 48 -1.37 2.48 -8.72
N PRO A 49 -1.45 1.48 -9.61
CA PRO A 49 -1.11 1.68 -11.02
C PRO A 49 -1.99 2.72 -11.73
N TYR A 50 -3.07 3.14 -11.08
CA TYR A 50 -4.05 4.09 -11.60
C TYR A 50 -3.86 5.51 -11.06
N ASP A 51 -2.81 5.80 -10.29
CA ASP A 51 -2.61 7.10 -9.64
C ASP A 51 -2.49 8.28 -10.64
N SER A 52 -2.18 8.01 -11.91
CA SER A 52 -2.21 9.00 -13.00
C SER A 52 -3.63 9.46 -13.37
N SER A 53 -4.67 8.71 -12.99
CA SER A 53 -6.08 9.02 -13.19
C SER A 53 -6.86 8.84 -11.90
N ILE A 54 -7.21 9.96 -11.25
CA ILE A 54 -7.96 9.99 -9.99
C ILE A 54 -9.24 9.15 -10.08
N ARG A 55 -9.98 9.23 -11.20
CA ARG A 55 -11.22 8.47 -11.38
C ARG A 55 -10.98 6.97 -11.44
N ALA A 56 -9.93 6.52 -12.12
CA ALA A 56 -9.60 5.10 -12.21
C ALA A 56 -9.08 4.57 -10.87
N ARG A 57 -8.24 5.33 -10.17
CA ARG A 57 -7.79 5.01 -8.80
C ARG A 57 -8.97 4.89 -7.85
N ASP A 58 -9.87 5.87 -7.84
CA ASP A 58 -11.00 5.89 -6.92
C ASP A 58 -11.97 4.73 -7.24
N ALA A 59 -12.17 4.39 -8.52
CA ALA A 59 -12.93 3.22 -8.93
C ALA A 59 -12.29 1.91 -8.42
N PHE A 60 -10.96 1.76 -8.59
CA PHE A 60 -10.23 0.60 -8.07
C PHE A 60 -10.40 0.44 -6.56
N LEU A 61 -10.14 1.51 -5.79
CA LEU A 61 -10.22 1.48 -4.33
C LEU A 61 -11.66 1.25 -3.83
N HIS A 62 -12.65 1.85 -4.50
CA HIS A 62 -14.05 1.64 -4.19
C HIS A 62 -14.44 0.17 -4.35
N TRP A 63 -14.13 -0.43 -5.51
CA TRP A 63 -14.53 -1.80 -5.80
C TRP A 63 -13.73 -2.84 -5.02
N PHE A 64 -12.48 -2.53 -4.64
CA PHE A 64 -11.71 -3.30 -3.65
C PHE A 64 -12.46 -3.41 -2.32
N VAL A 65 -12.88 -2.28 -1.73
CA VAL A 65 -13.61 -2.30 -0.44
C VAL A 65 -14.92 -3.07 -0.59
N ARG A 66 -15.69 -2.79 -1.65
CA ARG A 66 -17.03 -3.37 -1.85
C ARG A 66 -17.02 -4.89 -1.99
N SER A 67 -16.09 -5.43 -2.78
CA SER A 67 -15.93 -6.87 -2.95
C SER A 67 -15.45 -7.54 -1.67
N PHE A 68 -14.46 -6.94 -1.01
CA PHE A 68 -13.90 -7.46 0.22
C PHE A 68 -14.96 -7.57 1.32
N GLU A 69 -15.69 -6.48 1.58
CA GLU A 69 -16.77 -6.46 2.57
C GLU A 69 -17.91 -7.44 2.21
N ALA A 70 -18.19 -7.65 0.93
CA ALA A 70 -19.17 -8.65 0.49
C ALA A 70 -18.75 -10.07 0.92
N VAL A 71 -17.48 -10.43 0.73
CA VAL A 71 -16.92 -11.72 1.17
C VAL A 71 -16.98 -11.84 2.69
N LEU A 72 -16.56 -10.81 3.44
CA LEU A 72 -16.58 -10.84 4.91
C LEU A 72 -17.99 -11.00 5.50
N THR A 73 -19.00 -10.48 4.81
CA THR A 73 -20.40 -10.57 5.22
C THR A 73 -21.13 -11.81 4.67
N GLY A 74 -20.44 -12.66 3.91
CA GLY A 74 -21.03 -13.84 3.28
C GLY A 74 -22.08 -13.53 2.22
N ARG A 75 -22.04 -12.32 1.62
CA ARG A 75 -22.94 -11.93 0.53
C ARG A 75 -22.49 -12.58 -0.78
N ALA A 76 -23.45 -12.86 -1.65
CA ALA A 76 -23.15 -13.33 -2.99
C ALA A 76 -22.29 -12.31 -3.76
N PRO A 77 -21.37 -12.77 -4.63
CA PRO A 77 -20.63 -11.89 -5.54
C PRO A 77 -21.58 -10.98 -6.32
N MET A 78 -21.22 -9.71 -6.44
CA MET A 78 -21.99 -8.74 -7.21
C MET A 78 -21.73 -8.97 -8.70
N VAL A 79 -22.79 -9.16 -9.49
CA VAL A 79 -22.70 -9.12 -10.95
C VAL A 79 -22.68 -7.65 -11.36
N VAL A 80 -21.54 -7.18 -11.86
CA VAL A 80 -21.33 -5.80 -12.27
C VAL A 80 -21.01 -5.79 -13.76
N GLU A 81 -21.77 -4.99 -14.52
CA GLU A 81 -21.42 -4.71 -15.92
C GLU A 81 -20.34 -3.63 -15.96
N TRP A 82 -19.14 -4.04 -16.37
CA TRP A 82 -18.00 -3.14 -16.49
C TRP A 82 -18.03 -2.41 -17.83
N LYS A 83 -17.95 -1.08 -17.77
CA LYS A 83 -17.79 -0.26 -18.98
C LYS A 83 -16.40 -0.47 -19.57
N ASP A 84 -16.27 -0.43 -20.90
CA ASP A 84 -14.97 -0.35 -21.56
C ASP A 84 -14.40 1.07 -21.46
N SER A 85 -13.98 1.43 -20.24
CA SER A 85 -13.31 2.69 -19.92
C SER A 85 -12.17 2.43 -18.93
N PRO A 86 -11.22 3.37 -18.75
CA PRO A 86 -10.18 3.24 -17.74
C PRO A 86 -10.73 2.97 -16.34
N GLU A 87 -11.83 3.64 -15.97
CA GLU A 87 -12.49 3.46 -14.68
C GLU A 87 -13.18 2.10 -14.56
N GLY A 88 -13.82 1.62 -15.64
CA GLY A 88 -14.46 0.31 -15.65
C GLY A 88 -13.43 -0.82 -15.49
N LYS A 89 -12.31 -0.74 -16.20
CA LYS A 89 -11.19 -1.69 -16.08
C LYS A 89 -10.55 -1.65 -14.69
N ALA A 90 -10.28 -0.44 -14.18
CA ALA A 90 -9.72 -0.28 -12.85
C ALA A 90 -10.68 -0.79 -11.75
N GLY A 91 -11.98 -0.54 -11.91
CA GLY A 91 -13.03 -1.05 -11.03
C GLY A 91 -13.10 -2.57 -11.02
N GLN A 92 -13.05 -3.20 -12.20
CA GLN A 92 -13.00 -4.67 -12.32
C GLN A 92 -11.78 -5.24 -11.59
N LYS A 93 -10.60 -4.67 -11.84
CA LYS A 93 -9.36 -5.10 -11.16
C LYS A 93 -9.42 -4.90 -9.65
N GLY A 94 -10.04 -3.81 -9.19
CA GLY A 94 -10.28 -3.56 -7.78
C GLY A 94 -11.20 -4.60 -7.16
N TYR A 95 -12.30 -4.94 -7.86
CA TYR A 95 -13.25 -5.96 -7.45
C TYR A 95 -12.58 -7.33 -7.31
N ASP A 96 -11.89 -7.79 -8.36
CA ASP A 96 -11.21 -9.09 -8.36
C ASP A 96 -10.16 -9.15 -7.23
N PHE A 97 -9.37 -8.08 -7.08
CA PHE A 97 -8.35 -8.00 -6.05
C PHE A 97 -8.92 -8.01 -4.62
N GLY A 98 -10.06 -7.34 -4.39
CA GLY A 98 -10.71 -7.32 -3.08
C GLY A 98 -11.34 -8.67 -2.71
N MET A 99 -11.87 -9.42 -3.68
CA MET A 99 -12.30 -10.81 -3.46
C MET A 99 -11.12 -11.69 -3.00
N ASP A 100 -10.02 -11.68 -3.76
CA ASP A 100 -8.82 -12.48 -3.48
C ASP A 100 -8.21 -12.13 -2.12
N GLU A 101 -8.16 -10.84 -1.80
CA GLU A 101 -7.63 -10.36 -0.53
C GLU A 101 -8.52 -10.77 0.65
N ALA A 102 -9.85 -10.70 0.50
CA ALA A 102 -10.77 -11.13 1.54
C ALA A 102 -10.69 -12.63 1.81
N GLU A 103 -10.58 -13.45 0.77
CA GLU A 103 -10.32 -14.88 0.94
C GLU A 103 -9.02 -15.14 1.67
N ARG A 104 -7.96 -14.42 1.32
CA ARG A 104 -6.65 -14.54 1.99
C ARG A 104 -6.76 -14.12 3.46
N TYR A 105 -7.46 -13.03 3.73
CA TYR A 105 -7.73 -12.55 5.09
C TYR A 105 -8.46 -13.60 5.92
N LEU A 106 -9.51 -14.22 5.38
CA LEU A 106 -10.28 -15.27 6.05
C LEU A 106 -9.47 -16.56 6.25
N LYS A 107 -8.58 -16.92 5.32
CA LYS A 107 -7.69 -18.09 5.45
C LYS A 107 -6.65 -17.88 6.54
N LEU A 108 -6.23 -16.63 6.79
CA LEU A 108 -5.17 -16.32 7.73
C LEU A 108 -5.60 -16.36 9.21
N LYS A 109 -6.88 -16.60 9.55
CA LYS A 109 -7.60 -16.89 10.84
C LYS A 109 -7.03 -16.48 12.23
N GLU A 110 -5.82 -15.96 12.33
CA GLU A 110 -5.04 -15.66 13.52
C GLU A 110 -4.70 -14.16 13.64
N LYS A 111 -5.09 -13.34 12.66
CA LYS A 111 -4.87 -11.90 12.76
C LYS A 111 -5.92 -11.30 13.72
N PRO A 112 -5.49 -10.59 14.78
CA PRO A 112 -6.43 -9.92 15.66
C PRO A 112 -7.29 -8.94 14.85
N ASP A 113 -8.57 -8.82 15.23
CA ASP A 113 -9.44 -7.75 14.77
C ASP A 113 -8.66 -6.42 14.91
N ASN A 114 -8.63 -5.60 13.85
CA ASN A 114 -7.85 -4.37 13.70
C ASN A 114 -6.37 -4.50 13.30
N SER A 115 -5.90 -5.67 12.83
CA SER A 115 -4.57 -5.77 12.24
C SER A 115 -4.45 -4.91 10.97
N ILE A 116 -3.36 -4.15 10.84
CA ILE A 116 -3.02 -3.44 9.62
C ILE A 116 -2.34 -4.39 8.65
N ILE A 117 -2.82 -4.44 7.42
CA ILE A 117 -2.31 -5.31 6.36
C ILE A 117 -1.81 -4.44 5.20
N ILE A 118 -0.68 -4.83 4.62
CA ILE A 118 -0.15 -4.27 3.39
C ILE A 118 -0.21 -5.37 2.34
N ALA A 119 -0.97 -5.13 1.27
CA ALA A 119 -1.09 -6.04 0.15
C ALA A 119 -0.47 -5.42 -1.10
N PRO A 120 0.44 -6.13 -1.80
CA PRO A 120 1.02 -5.66 -3.05
C PRO A 120 -0.04 -5.70 -4.16
N ILE A 121 -0.10 -4.65 -4.97
CA ILE A 121 -0.96 -4.57 -6.15
C ILE A 121 -0.10 -4.92 -7.38
N PRO A 122 -0.54 -5.84 -8.25
CA PRO A 122 0.14 -6.11 -9.51
C PRO A 122 0.23 -4.86 -10.41
N PRO A 123 1.31 -4.72 -11.21
CA PRO A 123 1.37 -3.68 -12.24
C PRO A 123 0.33 -3.91 -13.36
N LEU A 124 0.10 -2.88 -14.19
CA LEU A 124 -0.83 -2.92 -15.34
C LEU A 124 -0.47 -4.00 -16.38
#